data_AF-A0A9X1GMW7-F1
#
_entry.id   AF-A0A9X1GMW7-F1
#
_cell.length_a   1.000
_cell.length_b   1.000
_cell.length_c   1.000
_cell.angle_alpha   90.00
_cell.angle_beta   90.00
_cell.angle_gamma   90.00
#
_symmetry.space_group_name_H-M   'P 1'
#
loop_
_entity.id
_entity.type
_entity.pdbx_description
1 polymer ?
#
loop_
_entity_poly.entity_id
_entity_poly.type
_entity_poly.pdbx_seq_one_letter_code
_entity_poly.pdbx_strand_id
1 'polypeptide(L)'
;MLHTFTFPQEMIDSIQERIQVLNRCLNNANPQDEAIAEMIELANSRQISLSQLKEELEKLLEKLIKRKKLYQVIYEKEIQGELPLLLYVKHYFIMKEIIDMEFIDFDLYLITKNQEILKKMTISFVELFNKNQSKIEIVPIVDKNFYKLYILTESFKHFLQSLIKASLKANAFTEEEISAFNLGDITPKESEAMLISLASTEKWDYVYRKLA
;
A
#
# COMPACT_ATOMS: atom_id res chain seq x y z
N MET A 1 -45.87 -18.16 -19.02
CA MET A 1 -45.66 -16.76 -18.59
C MET A 1 -44.32 -16.32 -19.15
N LEU A 2 -44.31 -15.41 -20.13
CA LEU A 2 -43.06 -14.83 -20.65
C LEU A 2 -42.61 -13.77 -19.63
N HIS A 3 -41.51 -14.03 -18.93
CA HIS A 3 -40.84 -12.99 -18.16
C HIS A 3 -40.07 -12.10 -19.13
N THR A 4 -40.66 -10.96 -19.50
CA THR A 4 -39.94 -9.87 -20.15
C THR A 4 -39.00 -9.24 -19.13
N PHE A 5 -37.70 -9.44 -19.32
CA PHE A 5 -36.66 -8.77 -18.55
C PHE A 5 -36.42 -7.40 -19.19
N THR A 6 -37.00 -6.35 -18.61
CA THR A 6 -36.72 -4.96 -19.00
C THR A 6 -35.68 -4.38 -18.06
N PHE A 7 -34.58 -3.86 -18.62
CA PHE A 7 -33.58 -3.16 -17.83
C PHE A 7 -34.15 -1.86 -17.24
N PRO A 8 -33.77 -1.47 -16.01
CA PRO A 8 -34.10 -0.16 -15.48
C PRO A 8 -33.59 0.96 -16.38
N GLN A 9 -34.34 2.06 -16.51
CA GLN A 9 -33.97 3.19 -17.38
C GLN A 9 -32.59 3.75 -17.03
N GLU A 10 -32.26 3.85 -15.74
CA GLU A 10 -30.94 4.30 -15.26
C GLU A 10 -29.79 3.43 -15.80
N MET A 11 -30.02 2.12 -15.96
CA MET A 11 -29.03 1.20 -16.53
C MET A 11 -28.89 1.40 -18.04
N ILE A 12 -30.00 1.66 -18.74
CA ILE A 12 -30.01 1.97 -20.18
C ILE A 12 -29.25 3.27 -20.43
N ASP A 13 -29.54 4.32 -19.65
CA ASP A 13 -28.91 5.63 -19.77
C ASP A 13 -27.40 5.54 -19.54
N SER A 14 -26.97 4.78 -18.51
CA SER A 14 -25.55 4.55 -18.24
C SER A 14 -24.83 3.82 -19.39
N ILE A 15 -25.47 2.82 -20.01
CA ILE A 15 -24.92 2.11 -21.16
C ILE A 15 -24.81 3.05 -22.37
N GLN A 16 -25.84 3.85 -22.62
CA GLN A 16 -25.84 4.81 -23.74
C GLN A 16 -24.76 5.87 -23.58
N GLU A 17 -24.55 6.41 -22.38
CA GLU A 17 -23.48 7.37 -22.10
C GLU A 17 -22.10 6.79 -22.40
N ARG A 18 -21.82 5.55 -21.95
CA ARG A 18 -20.56 4.87 -22.24
C ARG A 18 -20.34 4.64 -23.74
N ILE A 19 -21.38 4.21 -24.46
CA ILE A 19 -21.33 4.02 -25.92
C ILE A 19 -21.02 5.35 -26.63
N GLN A 20 -21.61 6.46 -26.18
CA GLN A 20 -21.34 7.77 -26.76
C GLN A 20 -19.87 8.20 -26.56
N VAL A 21 -19.30 8.00 -25.37
CA VAL A 21 -17.88 8.30 -25.12
C VAL A 21 -16.97 7.49 -26.04
N LEU A 22 -17.20 6.18 -26.15
CA LEU A 22 -16.42 5.31 -27.03
C LEU A 22 -16.56 5.71 -28.51
N ASN A 23 -17.76 6.07 -28.94
CA ASN A 23 -18.00 6.58 -30.30
C ASN A 23 -17.27 7.90 -30.57
N ARG A 24 -17.16 8.81 -29.59
CA ARG A 24 -16.36 10.03 -29.71
C ARG A 24 -14.87 9.73 -29.83
N CYS A 25 -14.38 8.76 -29.06
CA CYS A 25 -12.98 8.31 -29.16
C CYS A 25 -12.64 7.81 -30.57
N LEU A 26 -13.56 7.09 -31.21
CA LEU A 26 -13.37 6.56 -32.57
C LEU A 26 -13.43 7.64 -33.67
N ASN A 27 -14.05 8.80 -33.41
CA ASN A 27 -14.43 9.78 -34.43
C ASN A 27 -13.93 11.22 -34.15
N ASN A 28 -12.73 11.36 -33.56
CA ASN A 28 -12.03 12.60 -33.15
C ASN A 28 -11.98 12.78 -31.63
N ALA A 29 -11.21 11.91 -30.97
CA ALA A 29 -11.00 11.95 -29.54
C ALA A 29 -10.33 13.26 -29.10
N ASN A 30 -10.82 13.84 -28.00
CA ASN A 30 -10.02 14.75 -27.20
C ASN A 30 -9.40 13.97 -26.02
N PRO A 31 -8.38 14.52 -25.34
CA PRO A 31 -7.72 13.82 -24.23
C PRO A 31 -8.65 13.43 -23.07
N GLN A 32 -9.79 14.11 -22.88
CA GLN A 32 -10.76 13.75 -21.84
C GLN A 32 -11.59 12.54 -22.24
N ASP A 33 -11.98 12.43 -23.51
CA ASP A 33 -12.68 11.25 -24.01
C ASP A 33 -11.79 10.00 -23.92
N GLU A 34 -10.50 10.10 -24.25
CA GLU A 34 -9.52 9.00 -24.10
C GLU A 34 -9.38 8.56 -22.64
N ALA A 35 -9.21 9.51 -21.71
CA ALA A 35 -9.09 9.21 -20.29
C ALA A 35 -10.35 8.51 -19.73
N ILE A 36 -11.55 8.91 -20.17
CA ILE A 36 -12.79 8.26 -19.75
C ILE A 36 -12.91 6.87 -20.37
N ALA A 37 -12.50 6.68 -21.63
CA ALA A 37 -12.47 5.36 -22.26
C ALA A 37 -11.54 4.40 -21.52
N GLU A 38 -10.34 4.83 -21.13
CA GLU A 38 -9.43 4.03 -20.29
C GLU A 38 -10.08 3.62 -18.96
N MET A 39 -10.76 4.55 -18.27
CA MET A 39 -11.49 4.24 -17.03
C MET A 39 -12.63 3.24 -17.26
N ILE A 40 -13.32 3.30 -18.41
CA ILE A 40 -14.38 2.36 -18.77
C ILE A 40 -13.79 0.97 -19.03
N GLU A 41 -12.71 0.88 -19.80
CA GLU A 41 -12.00 -0.38 -20.05
C GLU A 41 -11.52 -1.01 -18.75
N LEU A 42 -10.99 -0.18 -17.84
CA LEU A 42 -10.52 -0.60 -16.53
C LEU A 42 -11.65 -1.10 -15.62
N ALA A 43 -12.78 -0.43 -15.60
CA ALA A 43 -13.94 -0.89 -14.85
C ALA A 43 -14.47 -2.23 -15.40
N ASN A 44 -14.53 -2.35 -16.72
CA ASN A 44 -15.03 -3.55 -17.39
C ASN A 44 -14.12 -4.76 -17.18
N SER A 45 -12.80 -4.59 -17.26
CA SER A 45 -11.83 -5.66 -17.06
C SER A 45 -11.86 -6.22 -15.63
N ARG A 46 -12.15 -5.35 -14.66
CA ARG A 46 -12.35 -5.70 -13.25
C ARG A 46 -13.78 -6.14 -12.92
N GLN A 47 -14.70 -6.09 -13.89
CA GLN A 47 -16.11 -6.42 -13.71
C GLN A 47 -16.79 -5.58 -12.62
N ILE A 48 -16.36 -4.33 -12.44
CA ILE A 48 -16.92 -3.37 -11.50
C ILE A 48 -17.62 -2.23 -12.25
N SER A 49 -18.45 -1.46 -11.55
CA SER A 49 -19.02 -0.25 -12.13
C SER A 49 -17.96 0.86 -12.21
N LEU A 50 -18.14 1.78 -13.14
CA LEU A 50 -17.31 2.99 -13.22
C LEU A 50 -17.39 3.83 -11.93
N SER A 51 -18.54 3.84 -11.25
CA SER A 51 -18.70 4.52 -9.96
C SER A 51 -17.87 3.85 -8.85
N GLN A 52 -17.84 2.52 -8.80
CA GLN A 52 -17.00 1.77 -7.86
C GLN A 52 -15.51 2.03 -8.14
N LEU A 53 -15.09 2.01 -9.40
CA LEU A 53 -13.71 2.33 -9.78
C LEU A 53 -13.30 3.74 -9.33
N LYS A 54 -14.18 4.73 -9.53
CA LYS A 54 -13.94 6.12 -9.08
C LYS A 54 -13.77 6.21 -7.57
N GLU A 55 -14.64 5.57 -6.80
CA GLU A 55 -14.55 5.56 -5.33
C GLU A 55 -13.25 4.93 -4.83
N GLU A 56 -12.81 3.84 -5.46
CA GLU A 56 -11.54 3.19 -5.13
C GLU A 56 -10.32 4.08 -5.46
N LEU A 57 -10.34 4.74 -6.62
CA LEU A 57 -9.31 5.69 -7.04
C LEU A 57 -9.22 6.89 -6.10
N GLU A 58 -10.37 7.43 -5.67
CA GLU A 58 -10.44 8.52 -4.69
C GLU A 58 -9.83 8.09 -3.35
N LYS A 59 -10.18 6.91 -2.84
CA LYS A 59 -9.59 6.36 -1.61
C LYS A 59 -8.07 6.18 -1.73
N LEU A 60 -7.58 5.69 -2.87
CA LEU A 60 -6.14 5.55 -3.12
C LEU A 60 -5.45 6.92 -3.13
N LEU A 61 -6.02 7.90 -3.83
CA LEU A 61 -5.49 9.25 -3.90
C LEU A 61 -5.43 9.90 -2.52
N GLU A 62 -6.48 9.77 -1.72
CA GLU A 62 -6.50 10.25 -0.33
C GLU A 62 -5.37 9.65 0.51
N LYS A 63 -5.15 8.32 0.42
CA LYS A 63 -4.05 7.66 1.13
C LYS A 63 -2.68 8.11 0.65
N LEU A 64 -2.49 8.28 -0.66
CA LEU A 64 -1.24 8.79 -1.23
C LEU A 64 -0.93 10.22 -0.77
N ILE A 65 -1.93 11.09 -0.73
CA ILE A 65 -1.81 12.46 -0.20
C ILE A 65 -1.46 12.42 1.29
N LYS A 66 -2.15 11.59 2.08
CA LYS A 66 -1.89 11.41 3.51
C LYS A 66 -0.46 10.91 3.75
N ARG A 67 -0.01 9.92 2.98
CA ARG A 67 1.36 9.39 3.01
C ARG A 67 2.39 10.48 2.71
N LYS A 68 2.18 11.27 1.65
CA LYS A 68 3.09 12.35 1.25
C LYS A 68 3.24 13.39 2.37
N LYS A 69 2.12 13.86 2.93
CA LYS A 69 2.13 14.82 4.05
C LYS A 69 2.85 14.25 5.27
N LEU A 70 2.57 12.98 5.61
CA LEU A 70 3.20 12.33 6.76
C LEU A 70 4.72 12.18 6.57
N TYR A 71 5.15 11.74 5.39
CA TYR A 71 6.57 11.59 5.07
C TYR A 71 7.32 12.93 5.09
N GLN A 72 6.69 14.00 4.62
CA GLN A 72 7.27 15.34 4.71
C GLN A 72 7.55 15.74 6.17
N VAL A 73 6.59 15.53 7.08
CA VAL A 73 6.77 15.85 8.50
C VAL A 73 7.86 14.97 9.13
N ILE A 74 7.94 13.70 8.75
CA ILE A 74 9.03 12.81 9.18
C ILE A 74 10.38 13.40 8.76
N TYR A 75 10.54 13.72 7.48
CA TYR A 75 11.77 14.26 6.92
C TYR A 75 12.20 15.57 7.60
N GLU A 76 11.27 16.49 7.82
CA GLU A 76 11.54 17.76 8.52
C GLU A 76 12.07 17.52 9.94
N LYS A 77 11.50 16.55 10.66
CA LYS A 77 11.94 16.17 12.02
C LYS A 77 13.29 15.45 12.03
N GLU A 78 13.56 14.60 11.05
CA GLU A 78 14.85 13.93 10.92
C GLU A 78 15.99 14.92 10.66
N ILE A 79 15.75 15.95 9.84
CA ILE A 79 16.72 17.05 9.64
C ILE A 79 17.05 17.73 10.97
N GLN A 80 16.08 17.82 11.89
CA GLN A 80 16.26 18.38 13.23
C GLN A 80 16.89 17.38 14.22
N GLY A 81 17.24 16.17 13.78
CA GLY A 81 17.80 15.11 14.63
C GLY A 81 16.78 14.40 15.52
N GLU A 82 15.48 14.62 15.30
CA GLU A 82 14.42 13.94 16.03
C GLU A 82 14.05 12.61 15.37
N LEU A 83 13.70 11.60 16.19
CA LEU A 83 13.08 10.37 15.71
C LEU A 83 11.57 10.41 15.99
N PRO A 84 10.72 10.78 15.01
CA PRO A 84 9.28 10.82 15.18
C PRO A 84 8.66 9.42 15.08
N LEU A 85 8.89 8.61 16.11
CA LEU A 85 8.54 7.18 16.16
C LEU A 85 7.08 6.91 15.75
N LEU A 86 6.13 7.62 16.34
CA LEU A 86 4.71 7.47 16.00
C LEU A 86 4.40 7.78 14.53
N LEU A 87 5.07 8.76 13.93
CA LEU A 87 4.86 9.10 12.53
C LEU A 87 5.38 7.99 11.63
N TYR A 88 6.52 7.39 11.97
CA TYR A 88 7.05 6.22 11.26
C TYR A 88 6.13 5.01 11.34
N VAL A 89 5.60 4.69 12.52
CA VAL A 89 4.62 3.61 12.68
C VAL A 89 3.42 3.84 11.77
N LYS A 90 2.82 5.03 11.83
CA LYS A 90 1.69 5.40 10.95
C LYS A 90 2.05 5.36 9.47
N HIS A 91 3.29 5.70 9.11
CA HIS A 91 3.75 5.67 7.73
C HIS A 91 3.78 4.25 7.18
N TYR A 92 4.32 3.28 7.92
CA TYR A 92 4.32 1.87 7.51
C TYR A 92 2.90 1.33 7.36
N PHE A 93 1.98 1.64 8.28
CA PHE A 93 0.60 1.20 8.16
C PHE A 93 -0.14 1.83 6.97
N ILE A 94 0.07 3.12 6.68
CA ILE A 94 -0.50 3.72 5.45
C ILE A 94 0.09 3.06 4.19
N MET A 95 1.39 2.74 4.17
CA MET A 95 1.98 2.04 3.03
C MET A 95 1.41 0.62 2.88
N LYS A 96 1.24 -0.10 3.99
CA LYS A 96 0.55 -1.38 4.02
C LYS A 96 -0.86 -1.28 3.44
N GLU A 97 -1.67 -0.34 3.93
CA GLU A 97 -3.03 -0.11 3.43
C GLU A 97 -3.06 0.18 1.94
N ILE A 98 -2.09 0.95 1.43
CA ILE A 98 -1.98 1.19 -0.01
C ILE A 98 -1.69 -0.12 -0.73
N ILE A 99 -0.69 -0.90 -0.29
CA ILE A 99 -0.32 -2.19 -0.90
C ILE A 99 -1.45 -3.23 -0.86
N ASP A 100 -2.22 -3.25 0.23
CA ASP A 100 -3.33 -4.19 0.42
C ASP A 100 -4.59 -3.81 -0.36
N MET A 101 -4.66 -2.60 -0.94
CA MET A 101 -5.78 -2.25 -1.81
C MET A 101 -5.81 -3.22 -2.99
N GLU A 102 -6.95 -3.91 -3.18
CA GLU A 102 -7.20 -4.85 -4.29
C GLU A 102 -6.93 -4.25 -5.68
N PHE A 103 -6.85 -2.92 -5.74
CA PHE A 103 -6.46 -2.08 -6.86
C PHE A 103 -5.07 -2.42 -7.46
N ILE A 104 -4.14 -2.97 -6.67
CA ILE A 104 -2.72 -3.06 -7.04
C ILE A 104 -2.38 -4.17 -8.02
N ASP A 105 -3.23 -5.19 -8.15
CA ASP A 105 -2.94 -6.30 -9.07
C ASP A 105 -3.27 -5.99 -10.54
N PHE A 106 -4.23 -5.11 -10.81
CA PHE A 106 -4.76 -4.90 -12.16
C PHE A 106 -4.36 -3.56 -12.79
N ASP A 107 -4.17 -2.48 -12.02
CA ASP A 107 -4.16 -1.12 -12.61
C ASP A 107 -2.76 -0.53 -12.74
N LEU A 108 -1.81 -1.07 -11.98
CA LEU A 108 -0.40 -0.84 -12.18
C LEU A 108 0.11 -1.47 -13.50
N TYR A 109 -0.61 -2.48 -13.99
CA TYR A 109 -0.36 -3.17 -15.26
C TYR A 109 -0.55 -2.27 -16.50
N LEU A 110 -1.47 -1.30 -16.47
CA LEU A 110 -1.72 -0.38 -17.61
C LEU A 110 -0.54 0.55 -17.91
N ILE A 111 0.39 0.73 -16.95
CA ILE A 111 1.61 1.52 -17.14
C ILE A 111 2.80 0.63 -17.48
N THR A 112 2.63 -0.55 -18.11
CA THR A 112 3.63 -1.37 -18.83
C THR A 112 5.02 -1.66 -18.17
N LYS A 113 5.29 -1.23 -16.94
CA LYS A 113 6.59 -1.27 -16.24
C LYS A 113 6.45 -1.55 -14.74
N ASN A 114 5.31 -2.04 -14.27
CA ASN A 114 5.10 -2.10 -12.84
C ASN A 114 5.82 -3.23 -12.13
N GLN A 115 5.91 -4.43 -12.70
CA GLN A 115 6.71 -5.49 -12.07
C GLN A 115 8.14 -5.01 -11.78
N GLU A 116 8.73 -4.22 -12.67
CA GLU A 116 10.06 -3.65 -12.46
C GLU A 116 10.09 -2.58 -11.36
N ILE A 117 9.07 -1.73 -11.26
CA ILE A 117 8.95 -0.74 -10.18
C ILE A 117 8.70 -1.43 -8.83
N LEU A 118 7.79 -2.41 -8.80
CA LEU A 118 7.48 -3.23 -7.63
C LEU A 118 8.71 -4.04 -7.20
N LYS A 119 9.47 -4.61 -8.13
CA LYS A 119 10.77 -5.24 -7.89
C LYS A 119 11.74 -4.28 -7.21
N LYS A 120 11.97 -3.12 -7.83
CA LYS A 120 12.88 -2.09 -7.29
C LYS A 120 12.47 -1.63 -5.90
N MET A 121 11.19 -1.34 -5.72
CA MET A 121 10.62 -0.91 -4.44
C MET A 121 10.80 -2.00 -3.38
N THR A 122 10.49 -3.26 -3.71
CA THR A 122 10.63 -4.40 -2.80
C THR A 122 12.08 -4.60 -2.40
N ILE A 123 13.01 -4.61 -3.36
CA ILE A 123 14.46 -4.72 -3.08
C ILE A 123 14.91 -3.59 -2.14
N SER A 124 14.54 -2.34 -2.42
CA SER A 124 14.93 -1.20 -1.57
C SER A 124 14.40 -1.34 -0.13
N PHE A 125 13.19 -1.83 0.06
CA PHE A 125 12.63 -2.05 1.40
C PHE A 125 13.24 -3.27 2.10
N VAL A 126 13.51 -4.35 1.38
CA VAL A 126 14.25 -5.51 1.89
C VAL A 126 15.64 -5.11 2.38
N GLU A 127 16.38 -4.33 1.59
CA GLU A 127 17.70 -3.81 1.97
C GLU A 127 17.61 -2.91 3.22
N LEU A 128 16.61 -2.04 3.28
CA LEU A 128 16.36 -1.21 4.46
C LEU A 128 16.06 -2.06 5.70
N PHE A 129 15.27 -3.13 5.55
CA PHE A 129 14.92 -4.04 6.64
C PHE A 129 16.17 -4.75 7.18
N ASN A 130 16.95 -5.39 6.30
CA ASN A 130 18.19 -6.08 6.68
C ASN A 130 19.21 -5.12 7.34
N LYS A 131 19.30 -3.88 6.84
CA LYS A 131 20.13 -2.83 7.46
C LYS A 131 19.65 -2.44 8.86
N ASN A 132 18.35 -2.44 9.12
CA ASN A 132 17.80 -2.14 10.44
C ASN A 132 17.91 -3.32 11.40
N GLN A 133 17.75 -4.54 10.90
CA GLN A 133 17.92 -5.77 11.69
C GLN A 133 19.34 -5.91 12.24
N SER A 134 20.35 -5.71 11.38
CA SER A 134 21.76 -5.74 11.82
C SER A 134 22.09 -4.68 12.87
N LYS A 135 21.41 -3.51 12.88
CA LYS A 135 21.57 -2.52 13.95
C LYS A 135 20.98 -3.00 15.28
N ILE A 136 19.86 -3.73 15.26
CA ILE A 136 19.21 -4.24 16.47
C ILE A 136 20.07 -5.29 17.15
N GLU A 137 20.71 -6.18 16.38
CA GLU A 137 21.60 -7.22 16.91
C GLU A 137 22.78 -6.65 17.73
N ILE A 138 23.17 -5.39 17.46
CA ILE A 138 24.30 -4.72 18.10
C ILE A 138 23.86 -3.92 19.34
N VAL A 139 22.58 -3.55 19.45
CA VAL A 139 22.07 -2.72 20.56
C VAL A 139 21.71 -3.61 21.76
N PRO A 140 22.33 -3.40 22.94
CA PRO A 140 21.96 -4.14 24.13
C PRO A 140 20.48 -3.95 24.48
N ILE A 141 19.80 -5.03 24.89
CA ILE A 141 18.36 -5.03 25.26
C ILE A 141 18.04 -3.98 26.36
N VAL A 142 19.04 -3.61 27.17
CA VAL A 142 18.94 -2.63 28.25
C VAL A 142 18.94 -1.17 27.77
N ASP A 143 19.22 -0.91 26.49
CA ASP A 143 19.22 0.44 25.91
C ASP A 143 17.79 0.89 25.57
N LYS A 144 17.43 2.13 25.94
CA LYS A 144 16.15 2.75 25.56
C LYS A 144 15.95 2.83 24.04
N ASN A 145 17.03 2.84 23.26
CA ASN A 145 16.98 2.83 21.80
C ASN A 145 16.58 1.46 21.24
N PHE A 146 16.80 0.37 21.98
CA PHE A 146 16.36 -0.97 21.59
C PHE A 146 14.86 -1.00 21.33
N TYR A 147 14.06 -0.47 22.26
CA TYR A 147 12.60 -0.46 22.13
C TYR A 147 12.15 0.34 20.91
N LYS A 148 12.73 1.53 20.70
CA LYS A 148 12.43 2.37 19.52
C LYS A 148 12.66 1.59 18.22
N LEU A 149 13.79 0.89 18.12
CA LEU A 149 14.12 0.07 16.97
C LEU A 149 13.21 -1.16 16.84
N TYR A 150 12.83 -1.79 17.95
CA TYR A 150 11.88 -2.90 17.98
C TYR A 150 10.53 -2.50 17.39
N ILE A 151 9.93 -1.40 17.84
CA ILE A 151 8.61 -0.94 17.35
C ILE A 151 8.68 -0.59 15.87
N LEU A 152 9.75 0.09 15.44
CA LEU A 152 9.95 0.40 14.02
C LEU A 152 10.03 -0.88 13.19
N THR A 153 10.75 -1.88 13.68
CA THR A 153 10.94 -3.16 12.98
C THR A 153 9.64 -3.96 12.93
N GLU A 154 8.94 -4.10 14.05
CA GLU A 154 7.64 -4.78 14.09
C GLU A 154 6.60 -4.07 13.21
N SER A 155 6.57 -2.74 13.19
CA SER A 155 5.71 -1.98 12.27
C SER A 155 6.11 -2.17 10.82
N PHE A 156 7.41 -2.26 10.53
CA PHE A 156 7.91 -2.46 9.18
C PHE A 156 7.60 -3.88 8.67
N LYS A 157 7.65 -4.91 9.52
CA LYS A 157 7.26 -6.28 9.17
C LYS A 157 5.85 -6.37 8.59
N HIS A 158 4.88 -5.67 9.18
CA HIS A 158 3.49 -5.60 8.67
C HIS A 158 3.43 -5.12 7.22
N PHE A 159 4.16 -4.05 6.91
CA PHE A 159 4.26 -3.53 5.56
C PHE A 159 5.01 -4.48 4.63
N LEU A 160 6.15 -5.02 5.07
CA LEU A 160 7.00 -5.90 4.28
C LEU A 160 6.27 -7.19 3.85
N GLN A 161 5.50 -7.80 4.76
CA GLN A 161 4.69 -8.97 4.43
C GLN A 161 3.67 -8.68 3.32
N SER A 162 3.01 -7.53 3.42
CA SER A 162 2.00 -7.10 2.43
C SER A 162 2.66 -6.84 1.07
N LEU A 163 3.84 -6.21 1.07
CA LEU A 163 4.64 -5.96 -0.12
C LEU A 163 5.11 -7.25 -0.81
N ILE A 164 5.59 -8.22 -0.03
CA ILE A 164 6.00 -9.53 -0.55
C ILE A 164 4.79 -10.28 -1.14
N LYS A 165 3.67 -10.29 -0.43
CA LYS A 165 2.43 -10.92 -0.91
C LYS A 165 1.97 -10.32 -2.23
N ALA A 166 1.93 -8.99 -2.33
CA ALA A 166 1.60 -8.29 -3.57
C ALA A 166 2.59 -8.62 -4.69
N SER A 167 3.89 -8.70 -4.37
CA SER A 167 4.92 -9.03 -5.34
C SER A 167 4.80 -10.46 -5.89
N LEU A 168 4.48 -11.44 -5.04
CA LEU A 168 4.21 -12.81 -5.47
C LEU A 168 2.95 -12.87 -6.34
N LYS A 169 1.87 -12.19 -5.92
CA LYS A 169 0.60 -12.16 -6.66
C LYS A 169 0.75 -11.52 -8.05
N ALA A 170 1.58 -10.48 -8.16
CA ALA A 170 1.89 -9.82 -9.42
C ALA A 170 2.95 -10.55 -10.28
N ASN A 171 3.44 -11.73 -9.84
CA ASN A 171 4.57 -12.45 -10.44
C ASN A 171 5.83 -11.58 -10.60
N ALA A 172 6.02 -10.61 -9.70
CA ALA A 172 7.21 -9.78 -9.65
C ALA A 172 8.38 -10.53 -9.02
N PHE A 173 8.14 -11.54 -8.19
CA PHE A 173 9.17 -12.47 -7.72
C PHE A 173 8.60 -13.89 -7.65
N THR A 174 9.47 -14.89 -7.69
CA THR A 174 9.14 -16.26 -7.26
C THR A 174 9.34 -16.43 -5.75
N GLU A 175 8.80 -17.51 -5.17
CA GLU A 175 9.02 -17.83 -3.75
C GLU A 175 10.50 -18.06 -3.44
N GLU A 176 11.26 -18.64 -4.38
CA GLU A 176 12.71 -18.84 -4.24
C GLU A 176 13.47 -17.52 -4.22
N GLU A 177 13.11 -16.57 -5.08
CA GLU A 177 13.72 -15.23 -5.09
C GLU A 177 13.42 -14.47 -3.79
N ILE A 178 12.19 -14.56 -3.28
CA ILE A 178 11.84 -13.98 -1.97
C ILE A 178 12.65 -14.65 -0.85
N SER A 179 12.79 -15.98 -0.89
CA SER A 179 13.54 -16.73 0.12
C SER A 179 15.03 -16.35 0.13
N ALA A 180 15.60 -16.05 -1.04
CA ALA A 180 16.99 -15.63 -1.19
C ALA A 180 17.31 -14.27 -0.53
N PHE A 181 16.29 -13.46 -0.19
CA PHE A 181 16.48 -12.22 0.55
C PHE A 181 16.89 -12.42 2.02
N ASN A 182 16.82 -13.65 2.55
CA ASN A 182 17.27 -14.02 3.91
C ASN A 182 16.67 -13.13 5.01
N LEU A 183 15.37 -12.84 4.92
CA LEU A 183 14.67 -11.90 5.80
C LEU A 183 14.48 -12.40 7.26
N GLY A 184 14.80 -13.65 7.54
CA GLY A 184 14.50 -14.29 8.83
C GLY A 184 12.99 -14.32 9.12
N ASP A 185 12.62 -14.21 10.40
CA ASP A 185 11.22 -14.16 10.81
C ASP A 185 10.64 -12.74 10.65
N ILE A 186 9.88 -12.56 9.57
CA ILE A 186 9.13 -11.34 9.29
C ILE A 186 7.69 -11.38 9.81
N THR A 187 7.32 -12.38 10.62
CA THR A 187 6.00 -12.43 11.26
C THR A 187 5.91 -11.34 12.32
N PRO A 188 4.97 -10.38 12.21
CA PRO A 188 4.76 -9.39 13.24
C PRO A 188 4.26 -10.06 14.52
N LYS A 189 4.89 -9.72 15.65
CA LYS A 189 4.53 -10.19 16.99
C LYS A 189 3.50 -9.27 17.65
N GLU A 190 3.45 -8.02 17.23
CA GLU A 190 2.57 -6.99 17.79
C GLU A 190 1.49 -6.57 16.80
N SER A 191 0.29 -6.25 17.30
CA SER A 191 -0.77 -5.66 16.49
C SER A 191 -0.51 -4.18 16.17
N GLU A 192 -1.15 -3.66 15.12
CA GLU A 192 -1.12 -2.23 14.79
C GLU A 192 -1.53 -1.34 15.97
N ALA A 193 -2.65 -1.67 16.62
CA ALA A 193 -3.15 -0.90 17.76
C ALA A 193 -2.14 -0.87 18.91
N MET A 194 -1.50 -2.02 19.18
CA MET A 194 -0.45 -2.11 20.19
C MET A 194 0.75 -1.23 19.82
N LEU A 195 1.25 -1.34 18.58
CA LEU A 195 2.39 -0.56 18.09
C LEU A 195 2.13 0.94 18.08
N ILE A 196 0.92 1.38 17.74
CA ILE A 196 0.51 2.80 17.83
C ILE A 196 0.46 3.26 19.28
N SER A 197 -0.17 2.48 20.17
CA SER A 197 -0.28 2.81 21.60
C SER A 197 1.08 2.96 22.23
N LEU A 198 1.92 1.94 22.02
CA LEU A 198 3.32 1.92 22.32
C LEU A 198 3.97 3.21 21.80
N ALA A 199 3.98 3.46 20.49
CA ALA A 199 4.69 4.59 19.88
C ALA A 199 4.24 5.97 20.39
N SER A 200 3.02 6.04 20.93
CA SER A 200 2.43 7.25 21.50
C SER A 200 2.78 7.47 22.98
N THR A 201 3.28 6.45 23.68
CA THR A 201 3.59 6.52 25.11
C THR A 201 5.09 6.30 25.33
N GLU A 202 5.78 7.24 25.97
CA GLU A 202 7.18 7.04 26.38
C GLU A 202 7.35 6.00 27.51
N LYS A 203 6.30 5.23 27.85
CA LYS A 203 6.22 4.30 28.98
C LYS A 203 6.71 2.88 28.64
N TRP A 204 7.68 2.79 27.74
CA TRP A 204 8.31 1.57 27.23
C TRP A 204 8.82 0.64 28.34
N ASP A 205 9.42 1.24 29.36
CA ASP A 205 10.08 0.56 30.47
C ASP A 205 9.11 -0.32 31.30
N TYR A 206 7.84 0.08 31.44
CA TYR A 206 6.89 -0.65 32.29
C TYR A 206 6.22 -1.82 31.57
N VAL A 207 5.90 -1.66 30.28
CA VAL A 207 5.20 -2.70 29.50
C VAL A 207 6.12 -3.89 29.26
N TYR A 208 7.39 -3.65 28.89
CA TYR A 208 8.30 -4.72 28.50
C TYR A 208 9.07 -5.37 29.66
N ARG A 209 9.28 -4.67 30.80
CA ARG A 209 9.76 -5.33 32.04
C ARG A 209 8.81 -6.40 32.59
N LYS A 210 7.55 -6.42 32.15
CA LYS A 210 6.56 -7.44 32.52
C LYS A 210 6.48 -8.62 31.56
N LEU A 211 7.13 -8.53 30.40
CA LEU A 211 7.11 -9.56 29.35
C LEU A 211 8.37 -10.45 29.35
N ALA A 212 9.44 -10.01 30.03
CA ALA A 212 10.62 -10.81 30.34
C ALA A 212 10.47 -11.49 31.72
#